data_AF-A0A7J3R042-F1
#
_entry.id   AF-A0A7J3R042-F1
#
_cell.length_a   1.000
_cell.length_b   1.000
_cell.length_c   1.000
_cell.angle_alpha   90.00
_cell.angle_beta   90.00
_cell.angle_gamma   90.00
#
_symmetry.space_group_name_H-M   'P 1'
#
loop_
_entity.id
_entity.type
_entity.pdbx_description
1 polymer ?
#
loop_
_entity_poly.entity_id
_entity_poly.type
_entity_poly.pdbx_seq_one_letter_code
_entity_poly.pdbx_strand_id
1 'polypeptide(L)'
;MDEVLEMLEKTAKRIQKAFDESKEAVARQTTAYEQALSAKETPEAQKIKIHFGRALELERLERMSIHLSLIYMLQIFAFKVKVLEITVTRLNELLQRSNVLEKSMEIDEVKKHIEALKILVEAQYESLKDLKSQNMDLKYIF
;
A
#
# COMPACT_ATOMS: atom_id res chain seq x y z
N MET A 1 -6.77 -4.14 15.04
CA MET A 1 -5.32 -4.14 14.72
C MET A 1 -4.76 -5.43 14.13
N ASP A 2 -4.84 -6.60 14.79
CA ASP A 2 -4.22 -7.82 14.24
C ASP A 2 -4.87 -8.25 12.91
N GLU A 3 -6.19 -8.16 12.81
CA GLU A 3 -6.95 -8.33 11.57
C GLU A 3 -6.53 -7.32 10.49
N VAL A 4 -6.34 -6.04 10.86
CA VAL A 4 -5.92 -4.99 9.92
C VAL A 4 -4.52 -5.29 9.37
N LEU A 5 -3.59 -5.73 10.22
CA LEU A 5 -2.25 -6.12 9.80
C LEU A 5 -2.27 -7.31 8.83
N GLU A 6 -3.04 -8.35 9.16
CA GLU A 6 -3.21 -9.53 8.30
C GLU A 6 -3.82 -9.14 6.95
N MET A 7 -4.83 -8.28 6.96
CA MET A 7 -5.51 -7.85 5.75
C MET A 7 -4.65 -6.93 4.89
N LEU A 8 -3.87 -6.03 5.49
CA LEU A 8 -2.87 -5.24 4.78
C LEU A 8 -1.80 -6.15 4.17
N GLU A 9 -1.35 -7.20 4.86
CA GLU A 9 -0.40 -8.18 4.33
C GLU A 9 -0.94 -8.95 3.13
N LYS A 10 -2.17 -9.46 3.23
CA LYS A 10 -2.85 -10.11 2.10
C LYS A 10 -3.02 -9.15 0.91
N THR A 11 -3.25 -7.87 1.17
CA THR A 11 -3.41 -6.85 0.12
C THR A 11 -2.08 -6.51 -0.54
N ALA A 12 -1.03 -6.28 0.25
CA ALA A 12 0.33 -6.03 -0.23
C ALA A 12 0.84 -7.17 -1.12
N LYS A 13 0.72 -8.43 -0.66
CA LYS A 13 1.15 -9.61 -1.45
C LYS A 13 0.43 -9.72 -2.80
N ARG A 14 -0.86 -9.41 -2.82
CA ARG A 14 -1.67 -9.47 -4.05
C ARG A 14 -1.25 -8.41 -5.05
N ILE A 15 -1.04 -7.17 -4.59
CA ILE A 15 -0.61 -6.06 -5.45
C ILE A 15 0.82 -6.27 -5.91
N GLN A 16 1.71 -6.75 -5.03
CA GLN A 16 3.07 -7.14 -5.38
C GLN A 16 3.07 -8.16 -6.52
N LYS A 17 2.27 -9.23 -6.41
CA LYS A 17 2.15 -10.24 -7.47
C LYS A 17 1.69 -9.62 -8.79
N ALA A 18 0.63 -8.82 -8.78
CA ALA A 18 0.12 -8.16 -9.99
C ALA A 18 1.13 -7.18 -10.60
N PHE A 19 1.89 -6.48 -9.76
CA PHE A 19 2.97 -5.58 -10.17
C PHE A 19 4.10 -6.36 -10.84
N ASP A 20 4.55 -7.47 -10.26
CA ASP A 20 5.62 -8.30 -10.81
C ASP A 20 5.19 -8.92 -12.17
N GLU A 21 3.96 -9.44 -12.25
CA GLU A 21 3.39 -9.94 -13.51
C GLU A 21 3.31 -8.84 -14.58
N SER A 22 2.86 -7.64 -14.22
CA SER A 22 2.79 -6.50 -15.15
C SER A 22 4.18 -6.03 -15.59
N LYS A 23 5.14 -6.00 -14.67
CA LYS A 23 6.53 -5.64 -14.97
C LYS A 23 7.15 -6.61 -15.97
N GLU A 24 6.93 -7.91 -15.79
CA GLU A 24 7.38 -8.92 -16.76
C GLU A 24 6.70 -8.75 -18.12
N ALA A 25 5.39 -8.50 -18.15
CA ALA A 25 4.66 -8.27 -19.39
C ALA A 25 5.21 -7.05 -20.16
N VAL A 26 5.43 -5.93 -19.47
CA VAL A 26 6.01 -4.71 -20.06
C VAL A 26 7.43 -4.96 -20.55
N ALA A 27 8.25 -5.72 -19.81
CA ALA A 27 9.59 -6.07 -20.24
C ALA A 27 9.58 -6.88 -21.55
N ARG A 28 8.69 -7.86 -21.68
CA ARG A 28 8.52 -8.66 -22.91
C ARG A 28 8.01 -7.80 -24.08
N GLN A 29 7.06 -6.92 -23.82
CA GLN A 29 6.51 -6.02 -24.84
C GLN A 29 7.50 -4.95 -25.30
N THR A 30 8.41 -4.51 -24.41
CA THR A 30 9.43 -3.51 -24.75
C THR A 30 10.28 -3.97 -25.93
N THR A 31 10.69 -5.23 -25.96
CA THR A 31 11.45 -5.80 -27.09
C THR A 31 10.63 -5.81 -28.38
N ALA A 32 9.33 -6.11 -28.31
CA ALA A 32 8.43 -6.07 -29.46
C ALA A 32 8.22 -4.63 -29.98
N TYR A 33 8.09 -3.65 -29.09
CA TYR A 33 8.01 -2.23 -29.46
C TYR A 33 9.29 -1.73 -30.12
N GLU A 34 10.46 -2.12 -29.62
CA GLU A 34 11.76 -1.74 -30.18
C GLU A 34 11.98 -2.35 -31.58
N GLN A 35 11.57 -3.60 -31.79
CA GLN A 35 11.58 -4.24 -33.10
C GLN A 35 10.61 -3.54 -34.08
N ALA A 36 9.40 -3.20 -33.63
CA ALA A 36 8.42 -2.51 -34.46
C ALA A 36 8.83 -1.07 -34.81
N LEU A 37 9.55 -0.37 -33.92
CA LEU A 37 10.06 0.98 -34.17
C LEU A 37 11.28 1.00 -35.10
N SER A 38 12.10 -0.05 -35.08
CA SER A 38 13.30 -0.18 -35.92
C SER A 38 13.02 -0.73 -37.33
N ALA A 39 11.81 -1.25 -37.57
CA ALA A 39 11.41 -1.69 -38.90
C ALA A 39 11.32 -0.51 -39.89
N LYS A 40 11.96 -0.68 -41.06
CA LYS A 40 12.13 0.35 -42.09
C LYS A 40 10.81 0.89 -42.68
N GLU A 41 9.72 0.13 -42.57
CA GLU A 41 8.44 0.43 -43.22
C GLU A 41 7.33 0.81 -42.25
N THR A 42 7.60 0.97 -40.95
CA THR A 42 6.56 1.30 -39.97
C THR A 42 6.03 2.73 -40.22
N PRO A 43 4.73 2.91 -40.55
CA PRO A 43 4.16 4.23 -40.79
C PRO A 43 4.29 5.13 -39.54
N GLU A 44 4.45 6.44 -39.72
CA GLU A 44 4.58 7.38 -38.58
C GLU A 44 3.41 7.28 -37.59
N ALA A 45 2.17 7.16 -38.09
CA ALA A 45 0.99 6.98 -37.25
C ALA A 45 1.08 5.71 -36.38
N GLN A 46 1.68 4.64 -36.90
CA GLN A 46 1.88 3.39 -36.17
C GLN A 46 3.00 3.53 -35.13
N LYS A 47 4.07 4.27 -35.42
CA LYS A 47 5.13 4.60 -34.45
C LYS A 47 4.58 5.42 -33.29
N ILE A 48 3.76 6.43 -33.58
CA ILE A 48 3.08 7.25 -32.55
C ILE A 48 2.21 6.35 -31.66
N LYS A 49 1.40 5.47 -32.25
CA LYS A 49 0.56 4.53 -31.50
C LYS A 49 1.38 3.62 -30.58
N ILE A 50 2.52 3.11 -31.05
CA ILE A 50 3.44 2.28 -30.25
C ILE A 50 4.00 3.08 -29.07
N HIS A 51 4.44 4.32 -29.28
CA HIS A 51 4.94 5.17 -28.20
C HIS A 51 3.88 5.48 -27.15
N PHE A 52 2.66 5.81 -27.56
CA PHE A 52 1.54 6.02 -26.63
C PHE A 52 1.18 4.75 -25.87
N GLY A 53 1.12 3.60 -26.52
CA GLY A 53 0.89 2.31 -25.86
C GLY A 53 1.94 2.03 -24.79
N ARG A 54 3.22 2.16 -25.13
CA ARG A 54 4.34 1.99 -24.18
C ARG A 54 4.26 2.97 -23.00
N ALA A 55 3.93 4.23 -23.26
CA ALA A 55 3.80 5.24 -22.20
C ALA A 55 2.68 4.90 -21.22
N LEU A 56 1.50 4.49 -21.72
CA LEU A 56 0.37 4.10 -20.88
C LEU A 56 0.68 2.88 -20.00
N GLU A 57 1.39 1.89 -20.54
CA GLU A 57 1.80 0.71 -19.77
C GLU A 57 2.79 1.05 -18.66
N LEU A 58 3.77 1.92 -18.94
CA LEU A 58 4.73 2.39 -17.94
C LEU A 58 4.04 3.22 -16.86
N GLU A 59 3.14 4.12 -17.24
CA GLU A 59 2.36 4.92 -16.30
C GLU A 59 1.50 4.03 -15.39
N ARG A 60 0.88 2.97 -15.94
CA ARG A 60 0.15 1.98 -15.16
C ARG A 60 1.05 1.28 -14.15
N LEU A 61 2.26 0.88 -14.57
CA LEU A 61 3.22 0.21 -13.69
C LEU A 61 3.70 1.15 -12.56
N GLU A 62 3.96 2.42 -12.87
CA GLU A 62 4.33 3.43 -11.88
C GLU A 62 3.24 3.65 -10.84
N ARG A 63 1.97 3.76 -11.28
CA ARG A 63 0.84 3.85 -10.35
C ARG A 63 0.78 2.65 -9.42
N MET A 64 0.89 1.43 -9.95
CA MET A 64 0.91 0.21 -9.12
C MET A 64 2.05 0.22 -8.11
N SER A 65 3.24 0.71 -8.50
CA SER A 65 4.38 0.88 -7.60
C SER A 65 4.05 1.85 -6.45
N ILE A 66 3.44 3.00 -6.75
CA ILE A 66 3.04 3.99 -5.75
C ILE A 66 2.02 3.40 -4.77
N HIS A 67 1.00 2.71 -5.28
CA HIS A 67 0.00 2.03 -4.43
C HIS A 67 0.63 1.01 -3.50
N LEU A 68 1.56 0.21 -4.01
CA LEU A 68 2.29 -0.78 -3.24
C LEU A 68 3.11 -0.11 -2.12
N SER A 69 3.83 0.97 -2.43
CA SER A 69 4.55 1.77 -1.43
C SER A 69 3.65 2.33 -0.34
N LEU A 70 2.47 2.86 -0.70
CA LEU A 70 1.49 3.38 0.26
C LEU A 70 0.98 2.30 1.21
N ILE A 71 0.73 1.09 0.70
CA ILE A 71 0.28 -0.03 1.52
C ILE A 71 1.39 -0.48 2.48
N TYR A 72 2.65 -0.56 2.00
CA TYR A 72 3.78 -0.87 2.89
C TYR A 72 3.95 0.18 3.98
N MET A 73 3.79 1.48 3.67
CA MET A 73 3.82 2.53 4.69
C MET A 73 2.71 2.36 5.73
N LEU A 74 1.48 2.06 5.29
CA LEU A 74 0.36 1.81 6.20
C LEU A 74 0.59 0.58 7.08
N GLN A 75 1.19 -0.49 6.53
CA GLN A 75 1.57 -1.68 7.32
C GLN A 75 2.60 -1.36 8.40
N ILE A 76 3.66 -0.64 8.05
CA ILE A 76 4.69 -0.25 9.00
C ILE A 76 4.06 0.60 10.11
N PHE A 77 3.21 1.55 9.75
CA PHE A 77 2.54 2.41 10.70
C PHE A 77 1.61 1.61 11.63
N ALA A 78 0.76 0.74 11.08
CA ALA A 78 -0.11 -0.16 11.85
C ALA A 78 0.69 -1.03 12.83
N PHE A 79 1.85 -1.55 12.38
CA PHE A 79 2.73 -2.35 13.21
C PHE A 79 3.32 -1.52 14.37
N LYS A 80 3.76 -0.28 14.11
CA LYS A 80 4.26 0.63 15.15
C LYS A 80 3.19 0.96 16.18
N VAL A 81 1.95 1.19 15.77
CA VAL A 81 0.82 1.40 16.69
C VAL A 81 0.60 0.18 17.58
N LYS A 82 0.66 -1.04 17.02
CA LYS A 82 0.56 -2.29 17.80
C LYS A 82 1.70 -2.45 18.80
N VAL A 83 2.94 -2.13 18.41
CA VAL A 83 4.09 -2.15 19.31
C VAL A 83 3.91 -1.15 20.45
N LEU A 84 3.40 0.05 20.17
CA LEU A 84 3.11 1.05 21.20
C LEU A 84 2.02 0.55 22.18
N GLU A 85 0.94 -0.03 21.66
CA GLU A 85 -0.14 -0.63 22.47
C GLU A 85 0.41 -1.66 23.45
N ILE A 86 1.20 -2.62 22.96
CA ILE A 86 1.80 -3.67 23.79
C ILE A 86 2.76 -3.06 24.83
N THR A 87 3.60 -2.11 24.42
CA THR A 87 4.60 -1.49 25.28
C THR A 87 3.95 -0.71 26.43
N VAL A 88 2.96 0.12 26.13
CA VAL A 88 2.24 0.93 27.13
C VAL A 88 1.42 0.06 28.06
N THR A 89 0.79 -1.00 27.54
CA THR A 89 0.06 -1.98 28.38
C THR A 89 1.00 -2.63 29.39
N ARG A 90 2.18 -3.08 28.94
CA ARG A 90 3.18 -3.68 29.82
C ARG A 90 3.72 -2.69 30.87
N LEU A 91 3.97 -1.44 30.48
CA LEU A 91 4.40 -0.40 31.41
C LEU A 91 3.34 -0.12 32.48
N ASN A 92 2.07 -0.07 32.09
CA ASN A 92 0.96 0.10 33.01
C ASN A 92 0.89 -1.04 34.04
N GLU A 93 1.02 -2.29 33.59
CA GLU A 93 1.06 -3.46 34.47
C GLU A 93 2.22 -3.41 35.48
N LEU A 94 3.41 -3.00 35.02
CA LEU A 94 4.58 -2.86 35.90
C LEU A 94 4.39 -1.75 36.94
N LEU A 95 3.81 -0.62 36.54
CA LEU A 95 3.56 0.49 37.46
C LEU A 95 2.52 0.13 38.52
N GLN A 96 1.44 -0.56 38.12
CA GLN A 96 0.45 -1.09 39.05
C GLN A 96 1.08 -2.04 40.09
N ARG A 97 2.00 -2.92 39.66
CA ARG A 97 2.74 -3.81 40.58
C ARG A 97 3.68 -3.07 41.51
N SER A 98 4.14 -1.88 41.13
CA SER A 98 5.09 -1.07 41.92
C SER A 98 4.43 -0.08 42.89
N ASN A 99 3.09 -0.04 42.99
CA ASN A 99 2.32 0.95 43.78
C ASN A 99 2.59 2.42 43.43
N VAL A 100 3.16 2.71 42.25
CA VAL A 100 3.38 4.08 41.75
C VAL A 100 2.09 4.57 41.07
N LEU A 101 1.10 4.95 41.88
CA LEU A 101 -0.26 5.32 41.44
C LEU A 101 -0.33 6.65 40.66
N GLU A 102 0.60 7.57 40.93
CA GLU A 102 0.61 8.93 40.35
C GLU A 102 0.89 8.96 38.84
N LYS A 103 1.50 7.91 38.26
CA LYS A 103 1.80 7.82 36.81
C LYS A 103 0.66 7.26 35.95
N SER A 104 -0.49 6.96 36.56
CA SER A 104 -1.63 6.36 35.84
C SER A 104 -2.28 7.34 34.84
N MET A 105 -2.34 8.63 35.17
CA MET A 105 -2.96 9.66 34.31
C MET A 105 -2.23 9.86 32.98
N GLU A 106 -0.89 9.93 32.99
CA GLU A 106 -0.08 10.06 31.77
C GLU A 106 -0.23 8.83 30.86
N ILE A 107 -0.27 7.64 31.47
CA ILE A 107 -0.47 6.39 30.73
C ILE A 107 -1.85 6.32 30.09
N ASP A 108 -2.89 6.77 30.80
CA ASP A 108 -4.24 6.77 30.27
C ASP A 108 -4.42 7.79 29.14
N GLU A 109 -3.70 8.92 29.18
CA GLU A 109 -3.62 9.84 28.05
C GLU A 109 -2.92 9.21 26.84
N VAL A 110 -1.78 8.53 27.05
CA VAL A 110 -1.07 7.83 25.97
C VAL A 110 -1.93 6.71 25.37
N LYS A 111 -2.69 5.96 26.19
CA LYS A 111 -3.65 4.96 25.69
C LYS A 111 -4.74 5.58 24.81
N LYS A 112 -5.27 6.76 25.17
CA LYS A 112 -6.24 7.49 24.34
C LYS A 112 -5.63 7.88 22.99
N HIS A 113 -4.38 8.35 22.97
CA HIS A 113 -3.68 8.64 21.72
C HIS A 113 -3.47 7.38 20.87
N ILE A 114 -3.08 6.26 21.48
CA ILE A 114 -2.95 4.98 20.77
C ILE A 114 -4.29 4.56 20.16
N GLU A 115 -5.40 4.71 20.89
CA GLU A 115 -6.72 4.37 20.37
C GLU A 115 -7.11 5.27 19.17
N ALA A 116 -6.82 6.57 19.24
CA ALA A 116 -7.01 7.47 18.11
C ALA A 116 -6.16 7.04 16.89
N LEU A 117 -4.92 6.60 17.10
CA LEU A 117 -4.07 6.08 16.02
C LEU A 117 -4.63 4.79 15.42
N LYS A 118 -5.20 3.89 16.23
CA LYS A 118 -5.84 2.66 15.75
C LYS A 118 -7.05 2.98 14.87
N ILE A 119 -7.91 3.90 15.31
CA ILE A 119 -9.06 4.37 14.54
C ILE A 119 -8.61 4.95 13.19
N LEU A 120 -7.56 5.78 13.17
CA LEU A 120 -7.02 6.34 11.93
C LEU A 120 -6.49 5.25 10.98
N VAL A 121 -5.79 4.24 11.51
CA VAL A 121 -5.32 3.10 10.71
C VAL A 121 -6.48 2.31 10.12
N GLU A 122 -7.50 2.03 10.92
CA GLU A 122 -8.69 1.30 10.51
C GLU A 122 -9.49 2.08 9.45
N ALA A 123 -9.70 3.38 9.65
CA ALA A 123 -10.37 4.25 8.69
C ALA A 123 -9.60 4.34 7.36
N GLN A 124 -8.26 4.44 7.42
CA GLN A 124 -7.44 4.46 6.22
C GLN A 124 -7.51 3.13 5.46
N TYR A 125 -7.54 2.01 6.19
CA TYR A 125 -7.69 0.69 5.61
C TYR A 125 -9.08 0.49 4.95
N GLU A 126 -10.16 0.89 5.61
CA GLU A 126 -11.51 0.82 5.04
C GLU A 126 -11.64 1.72 3.79
N SER A 127 -11.05 2.91 3.81
CA SER A 127 -10.99 3.78 2.63
C SER A 127 -10.33 3.10 1.43
N LEU A 128 -9.29 2.27 1.66
CA LEU A 128 -8.65 1.48 0.60
C LEU A 128 -9.55 0.34 0.10
N LYS A 129 -10.43 -0.23 0.93
CA LYS A 129 -11.45 -1.21 0.49
C LYS A 129 -12.53 -0.56 -0.34
N ASP A 130 -12.97 0.65 0.01
CA ASP A 130 -14.04 1.34 -0.71
C ASP A 130 -13.61 1.75 -2.12
N LEU A 131 -12.35 2.11 -2.31
CA LEU A 131 -11.77 2.28 -3.65
C LEU A 131 -11.82 1.01 -4.50
N LYS A 132 -11.84 -0.17 -3.87
CA LYS A 132 -11.99 -1.46 -4.55
C LYS A 132 -13.46 -1.82 -4.85
N SER A 133 -14.41 -1.37 -4.04
CA SER A 133 -15.84 -1.69 -4.17
C SER A 133 -16.58 -0.75 -5.13
N GLN A 134 -16.13 0.49 -5.29
CA GLN A 134 -16.82 1.50 -6.09
C GLN A 134 -16.69 1.32 -7.61
N ASN A 135 -15.85 0.41 -8.12
CA ASN A 135 -15.65 0.23 -9.57
C ASN A 135 -15.39 1.57 -10.32
N MET A 136 -14.92 2.60 -9.58
CA MET A 136 -14.51 3.91 -10.10
C MET A 136 -13.19 3.66 -10.84
N ASP A 137 -13.35 3.20 -12.07
CA ASP A 137 -12.34 2.93 -13.09
C ASP A 137 -11.05 2.25 -12.61
N LEU A 138 -11.26 1.06 -12.05
CA LEU A 138 -10.28 0.00 -12.14
C LEU A 138 -10.02 -0.49 -13.59
N LYS A 139 -10.78 -0.02 -14.59
CA LYS A 139 -10.52 -0.28 -16.02
C LYS A 139 -9.25 0.41 -16.55
N TYR A 140 -8.70 1.38 -15.82
CA TYR A 140 -7.37 1.96 -16.08
C TYR A 140 -6.31 1.56 -15.02
N ILE A 141 -6.66 0.65 -14.10
CA ILE A 141 -5.84 0.23 -12.95
C ILE A 141 -5.61 -1.30 -12.89
N PHE A 142 -6.23 -2.11 -13.76
CA PHE A 142 -5.87 -3.52 -13.99
C PHE A 142 -5.59 -3.82 -15.46
#